data_AF-A0A8H4RG42-F1
#
_entry.id   AF-A0A8H4RG42-F1
#
_cell.length_a   1.000
_cell.length_b   1.000
_cell.length_c   1.000
_cell.angle_alpha   90.00
_cell.angle_beta   90.00
_cell.angle_gamma   90.00
#
_symmetry.space_group_name_H-M   'P 1'
#
loop_
_entity.id
_entity.type
_entity.pdbx_description
1 polymer ?
#
loop_
_entity_poly.entity_id
_entity_poly.type
_entity_poly.pdbx_seq_one_letter_code
_entity_poly.pdbx_strand_id
1 'polypeptide(L)'
;MDTLSVWFTKADHKTIDYLFHELEFLPTPNPPTESQPWKAKASHLCIEDLYDVAYEFYFKGATLESWSLEYSVKGPAKDYTIKSVYRR
;
A
#
# COMPACT_ATOMS: atom_id res chain seq x y z
N MET A 1 -6.86 9.57 11.40
CA MET A 1 -7.08 9.02 10.04
C MET A 1 -7.03 7.51 10.17
N ASP A 2 -7.74 6.80 9.31
CA ASP A 2 -7.78 5.34 9.35
C ASP A 2 -6.47 4.76 8.82
N THR A 3 -5.94 3.75 9.52
CA THR A 3 -4.67 3.12 9.18
C THR A 3 -4.81 1.60 9.08
N LEU A 4 -3.99 1.00 8.23
CA LEU A 4 -3.82 -0.45 8.11
C LEU A 4 -2.35 -0.80 8.33
N SER A 5 -2.04 -1.63 9.31
CA SER A 5 -0.68 -2.09 9.55
C SER A 5 -0.39 -3.38 8.78
N VAL A 6 0.80 -3.47 8.18
CA VAL A 6 1.29 -4.65 7.47
C VAL A 6 2.49 -5.20 8.22
N TRP A 7 2.49 -6.51 8.45
CA TRP A 7 3.47 -7.19 9.28
C TRP A 7 4.09 -8.35 8.52
N PHE A 8 5.39 -8.56 8.72
CA PHE A 8 6.02 -9.82 8.32
C PHE A 8 5.57 -10.94 9.26
N THR A 9 5.50 -12.15 8.72
CA THR A 9 5.27 -13.37 9.49
C THR A 9 6.52 -14.22 9.50
N LYS A 10 6.69 -15.02 10.54
CA LYS A 10 7.75 -16.03 10.60
C LYS A 10 7.52 -17.11 9.54
N ALA A 11 8.50 -17.99 9.37
CA ALA A 11 8.44 -19.08 8.40
C ALA A 11 7.25 -20.05 8.59
N ASP A 12 6.60 -20.03 9.75
CA ASP A 12 5.37 -20.80 10.01
C ASP A 12 4.10 -20.18 9.41
N HIS A 13 4.19 -18.96 8.85
CA HIS A 13 3.11 -18.15 8.29
C HIS A 13 1.94 -17.90 9.25
N LYS A 14 2.14 -18.06 10.55
CA LYS A 14 1.11 -17.94 11.59
C LYS A 14 1.52 -16.98 12.69
N THR A 15 2.82 -16.88 12.96
CA THR A 15 3.36 -16.03 14.00
C THR A 15 3.83 -14.71 13.41
N ILE A 16 3.43 -13.60 14.04
CA ILE A 16 3.91 -12.26 13.68
C ILE A 16 5.42 -12.18 13.97
N ASP A 17 6.16 -11.56 13.06
CA ASP A 17 7.56 -11.23 13.25
C ASP A 17 7.70 -9.76 13.65
N TYR A 18 7.84 -8.85 12.68
CA TYR A 18 7.94 -7.41 12.92
C TYR A 18 7.10 -6.60 11.93
N LEU A 19 6.85 -5.33 12.30
CA LEU A 19 6.09 -4.39 11.48
C LEU A 19 6.85 -4.10 10.18
N PHE A 20 6.17 -4.19 9.05
CA PHE A 20 6.72 -3.74 7.77
C PHE A 20 6.47 -2.25 7.58
N HIS A 21 5.19 -1.84 7.49
CA HIS A 21 4.80 -0.44 7.42
C HIS A 21 3.32 -0.24 7.77
N GLU A 22 2.93 1.01 8.01
CA GLU A 22 1.54 1.43 8.18
C GLU A 22 1.06 2.18 6.93
N LEU A 23 -0.09 1.79 6.41
CA LEU A 23 -0.80 2.50 5.35
C LEU A 23 -1.73 3.51 5.99
N GLU A 24 -1.68 4.75 5.53
CA GLU A 24 -2.63 5.81 5.86
C GLU A 24 -3.63 5.95 4.71
N PHE A 25 -4.93 5.76 4.98
CA PHE A 25 -5.97 6.00 3.99
C PHE A 25 -6.17 7.49 3.74
N LEU A 26 -6.23 7.85 2.46
CA LEU A 26 -6.46 9.21 2.02
C LEU A 26 -7.97 9.51 2.01
N PRO A 27 -8.38 10.75 2.33
CA PRO A 27 -9.77 11.16 2.23
C PRO A 27 -10.34 10.91 0.83
N THR A 28 -11.49 10.27 0.76
CA THR A 28 -12.24 10.14 -0.49
C THR A 28 -12.99 11.43 -0.79
N PRO A 29 -13.12 11.84 -2.06
CA PRO A 29 -13.99 12.93 -2.48
C PRO A 29 -15.43 12.77 -1.95
N ASN A 30 -16.07 13.92 -1.71
CA ASN A 30 -17.47 14.01 -1.32
C ASN A 30 -18.19 14.94 -2.33
N PRO A 31 -19.18 14.46 -3.11
CA PRO A 31 -19.76 13.12 -3.08
C PRO A 31 -18.80 12.03 -3.64
N PRO A 32 -18.95 10.77 -3.20
CA PRO A 32 -18.20 9.66 -3.80
C PRO A 32 -18.58 9.51 -5.27
N THR A 33 -17.60 9.31 -6.14
CA THR A 33 -17.87 8.89 -7.53
C THR A 33 -17.94 7.37 -7.61
N GLU A 34 -18.85 6.86 -8.44
CA GLU A 34 -18.90 5.43 -8.73
C GLU A 34 -17.55 4.96 -9.30
N SER A 35 -17.06 3.81 -8.85
CA SER A 35 -15.79 3.18 -9.26
C SER A 35 -14.51 3.89 -8.80
N GLN A 36 -14.58 4.84 -7.86
CA GLN A 36 -13.38 5.43 -7.29
C GLN A 36 -12.64 4.46 -6.36
N PRO A 37 -11.31 4.26 -6.54
CA PRO A 37 -10.55 3.45 -5.60
C PRO A 37 -10.38 4.16 -4.27
N TRP A 38 -10.29 3.37 -3.21
CA TRP A 38 -9.79 3.84 -1.93
C TRP A 38 -8.28 3.96 -2.03
N LYS A 39 -7.77 5.15 -1.77
CA LYS A 39 -6.34 5.43 -1.87
C LYS A 39 -5.71 5.36 -0.49
N ALA A 40 -4.51 4.80 -0.43
CA ALA A 40 -3.69 4.86 0.76
C ALA A 40 -2.23 5.10 0.40
N LYS A 41 -1.45 5.56 1.37
CA LYS A 41 0.00 5.75 1.21
C LYS A 41 0.76 5.15 2.37
N ALA A 42 2.00 4.75 2.12
CA ALA A 42 2.96 4.39 3.14
C ALA A 42 4.33 4.91 2.74
N SER A 43 5.23 5.07 3.71
CA SER A 43 6.61 5.44 3.44
C SER A 43 7.52 4.78 4.45
N HIS A 44 8.69 4.33 4.02
CA HIS A 44 9.74 3.89 4.93
C HIS A 44 11.12 4.09 4.32
N LEU A 45 12.10 4.38 5.17
CA LEU A 45 13.51 4.41 4.81
C LEU A 45 14.08 3.00 4.98
N CYS A 46 14.63 2.44 3.90
CA CYS A 46 15.35 1.19 3.92
C CYS A 46 16.83 1.48 3.65
N ILE A 47 17.63 1.51 4.71
CA ILE A 47 19.05 1.88 4.68
C ILE A 47 19.23 3.32 4.15
N GLU A 48 19.52 3.51 2.88
CA GLU A 48 19.73 4.82 2.22
C GLU A 48 18.67 5.13 1.16
N ASP A 49 17.70 4.23 0.97
CA ASP A 49 16.69 4.33 -0.06
C ASP A 49 15.32 4.60 0.57
N LEU A 50 14.67 5.70 0.19
CA LEU A 50 13.30 6.02 0.57
C LEU A 50 12.33 5.28 -0.34
N TYR A 51 11.43 4.51 0.25
CA TYR A 51 10.36 3.80 -0.44
C TYR A 51 9.04 4.47 -0.10
N ASP A 52 8.53 5.28 -1.02
CA ASP A 52 7.17 5.79 -0.97
C ASP A 52 6.25 4.85 -1.73
N VAL A 53 5.09 4.55 -1.14
CA VAL A 53 4.14 3.58 -1.69
C VAL A 53 2.79 4.24 -1.83
N ALA A 54 2.19 4.16 -3.01
CA ALA A 54 0.81 4.51 -3.26
C ALA A 54 -0.03 3.25 -3.51
N TYR A 55 -1.17 3.15 -2.83
CA TYR A 55 -2.11 2.06 -2.96
C TYR A 55 -3.42 2.54 -3.56
N GLU A 56 -4.03 1.69 -4.40
CA GLU A 56 -5.40 1.87 -4.89
C GLU A 56 -6.18 0.57 -4.73
N PHE A 57 -7.24 0.59 -3.92
CA PHE A 57 -8.12 -0.55 -3.67
C PHE A 57 -9.48 -0.35 -4.34
N TYR A 58 -9.88 -1.28 -5.20
CA TYR A 58 -11.15 -1.23 -5.93
C TYR A 58 -12.14 -2.22 -5.32
N PHE A 59 -13.18 -1.69 -4.70
CA PHE A 59 -14.24 -2.46 -4.06
C PHE A 59 -15.52 -2.48 -4.91
N LYS A 60 -16.20 -3.62 -4.89
CA LYS A 60 -17.60 -3.77 -5.29
C LYS A 60 -18.42 -4.20 -4.08
N GLY A 61 -19.12 -3.24 -3.48
CA GLY A 61 -19.69 -3.41 -2.15
C GLY A 61 -18.59 -3.69 -1.13
N ALA A 62 -18.69 -4.78 -0.38
CA ALA A 62 -17.66 -5.21 0.57
C ALA A 62 -16.57 -6.11 -0.04
N THR A 63 -16.64 -6.43 -1.34
CA THR A 63 -15.69 -7.33 -2.00
C THR A 63 -14.56 -6.54 -2.64
N LEU A 64 -13.31 -6.88 -2.33
CA LEU A 64 -12.14 -6.34 -3.03
C LEU A 64 -11.98 -7.06 -4.38
N GLU A 65 -12.22 -6.35 -5.50
CA GLU A 65 -12.12 -6.94 -6.84
C GLU A 65 -10.69 -6.89 -7.38
N SER A 66 -10.00 -5.77 -7.16
CA SER A 66 -8.60 -5.59 -7.53
C SER A 66 -7.93 -4.54 -6.68
N TRP A 67 -6.60 -4.58 -6.65
CA TRP A 67 -5.82 -3.52 -6.03
C TRP A 67 -4.46 -3.38 -6.71
N SER A 68 -3.86 -2.21 -6.56
CA SER A 68 -2.50 -1.98 -7.03
C SER A 68 -1.68 -1.28 -5.97
N LEU A 69 -0.36 -1.47 -6.05
CA LEU A 69 0.61 -0.73 -5.27
C LEU A 69 1.72 -0.25 -6.20
N GLU A 70 2.16 0.97 -6.00
CA GLU A 70 3.23 1.60 -6.75
C GLU A 70 4.30 2.09 -5.79
N TYR A 71 5.48 1.48 -5.87
CA TYR A 71 6.66 1.96 -5.17
C TYR A 71 7.36 3.00 -6.02
N SER A 72 7.64 4.16 -5.43
CA SER A 72 8.62 5.13 -5.93
C SER A 72 9.82 5.12 -4.99
N VAL A 73 10.98 4.69 -5.52
CA VAL A 73 12.19 4.46 -4.74
C VAL A 73 13.24 5.49 -5.11
N LYS A 74 13.72 6.24 -4.12
CA LYS A 74 14.75 7.26 -4.28
C LYS A 74 15.89 7.05 -3.28
N GLY A 75 17.11 6.93 -3.78
CA GLY A 75 18.32 6.82 -2.98
C GLY A 75 19.57 7.12 -3.82
N PRO A 76 20.79 7.07 -3.24
CA PRO A 76 22.02 7.45 -3.93
C PRO A 76 22.29 6.67 -5.23
N ALA A 77 21.89 5.40 -5.27
CA ALA A 77 22.08 4.49 -6.41
C ALA A 77 20.77 3.95 -7.00
N LYS A 78 19.62 4.34 -6.47
CA LYS A 78 18.30 3.86 -6.90
C LYS A 78 17.39 5.04 -7.24
N ASP A 79 16.88 5.01 -8.46
CA ASP A 79 15.80 5.89 -8.89
C ASP A 79 14.90 5.08 -9.82
N TYR A 80 13.80 4.57 -9.29
CA TYR A 80 12.85 3.81 -10.08
C TYR A 80 11.45 3.83 -9.49
N THR A 81 10.49 3.46 -10.33
CA THR A 81 9.11 3.19 -9.94
C THR A 81 8.73 1.78 -10.38
N ILE A 82 8.08 1.02 -9.51
CA ILE A 82 7.52 -0.30 -9.83
C ILE A 82 6.06 -0.32 -9.42
N LYS A 83 5.19 -0.67 -10.37
CA LYS A 83 3.76 -0.85 -10.14
C LYS A 83 3.38 -2.32 -10.25
N SER A 84 2.71 -2.84 -9.22
CA SER A 84 2.13 -4.18 -9.21
C SER A 84 0.61 -4.08 -9.16
N VAL A 85 -0.07 -4.93 -9.92
CA VAL A 85 -1.53 -4.98 -9.96
C VAL A 85 -2.00 -6.40 -9.66
N TYR A 86 -2.90 -6.53 -8.71
CA TYR A 86 -3.46 -7.80 -8.24
C TYR A 86 -4.94 -7.83 -8.57
N ARG A 87 -5.36 -8.91 -9.23
CA ARG A 87 -6.76 -9.18 -9.59
C ARG A 87 -7.09 -10.61 -9.19
N ARG A 88 -8.36 -10.86 -8.88
CA ARG A 88 -8.86 -12.20 -8.63
C ARG A 88 -9.16 -12.94 -9.92
#